data_AF-A0A8P0T5L8-F1
#
_entry.id   AF-A0A8P0T5L8-F1
#
_cell.length_a   1.000
_cell.length_b   1.000
_cell.length_c   1.000
_cell.angle_alpha   90.00
_cell.angle_beta   90.00
_cell.angle_gamma   90.00
#
_symmetry.space_group_name_H-M   'P 1'
#
loop_
_entity.id
_entity.type
_entity.pdbx_description
1 polymer ?
#
loop_
_entity_poly.entity_id
_entity_poly.type
_entity_poly.pdbx_seq_one_letter_code
_entity_poly.pdbx_strand_id
1 'polypeptide(L)' 'LQKCFFESFARIHIPVNVVPKLNATGRDLLQNLLKCNPVQRISAEEALQHPYFSDFCPP' A
#
# COMPACT_ATOMS: atom_id res chain seq x y z
N LEU A 1 -12.47 -16.34 10.79
CA LEU A 1 -11.73 -16.94 9.65
C LEU A 1 -12.54 -16.89 8.34
N GLN A 2 -13.80 -16.43 8.41
CA GLN A 2 -14.53 -15.66 7.40
C GLN A 2 -13.85 -14.31 7.06
N LYS A 3 -12.51 -14.26 6.98
CA LYS A 3 -11.70 -13.04 7.21
C LYS A 3 -11.36 -12.22 5.96
N CYS A 4 -11.53 -12.78 4.77
CA CYS A 4 -11.46 -12.06 3.50
C CYS A 4 -12.85 -11.74 2.92
N PHE A 5 -13.92 -11.77 3.73
CA PHE A 5 -15.34 -11.70 3.33
C PHE A 5 -15.77 -10.42 2.57
N PHE A 6 -14.84 -9.59 2.15
CA PHE A 6 -15.11 -8.56 1.17
C PHE A 6 -13.93 -8.44 0.19
N GLU A 7 -13.63 -9.52 -0.54
CA GLU A 7 -12.79 -9.46 -1.76
C GLU A 7 -13.25 -8.33 -2.72
N SER A 8 -14.48 -7.83 -2.58
CA SER A 8 -15.03 -6.71 -3.37
C SER A 8 -14.85 -5.30 -2.74
N PHE A 9 -14.43 -5.16 -1.46
CA PHE A 9 -14.08 -3.87 -0.82
C PHE A 9 -12.56 -3.70 -0.71
N ALA A 10 -11.81 -4.61 -1.33
CA ALA A 10 -10.37 -4.84 -1.15
C ALA A 10 -9.44 -3.73 -1.69
N ARG A 11 -9.96 -2.53 -1.98
CA ARG A 11 -9.13 -1.33 -1.89
C ARG A 11 -9.22 -0.88 -0.44
N ILE A 12 -8.23 -1.21 0.38
CA ILE A 12 -8.07 -0.60 1.70
C ILE A 12 -7.92 0.90 1.45
N HIS A 13 -9.00 1.66 1.41
CA HIS A 13 -8.90 3.10 1.18
C HIS A 13 -8.30 3.69 2.45
N ILE A 14 -6.98 3.89 2.47
CA ILE A 14 -6.28 4.50 3.58
C ILE A 14 -6.74 5.96 3.61
N PRO A 15 -7.59 6.35 4.57
CA PRO A 15 -8.08 7.71 4.64
C PRO A 15 -6.91 8.63 4.97
N VAL A 16 -6.92 9.85 4.42
CA VAL A 16 -5.91 10.88 4.73
C VAL A 16 -5.77 11.08 6.25
N ASN A 17 -6.86 10.92 7.00
CA ASN A 17 -6.86 11.09 8.45
C ASN A 17 -6.05 10.03 9.22
N VAL A 18 -5.77 8.87 8.62
CA VAL A 18 -4.97 7.80 9.25
C VAL A 18 -3.47 8.03 9.05
N VAL A 19 -3.08 8.63 7.93
CA VAL A 19 -1.68 8.93 7.58
C VAL A 19 -1.57 10.34 6.99
N PRO A 20 -1.76 11.39 7.81
CA PRO A 20 -1.85 12.77 7.32
C PRO A 20 -0.57 13.29 6.66
N LYS A 21 0.58 12.68 6.99
CA LYS A 21 1.90 13.03 6.43
C LYS A 21 2.21 12.35 5.10
N LEU A 22 1.40 11.39 4.67
CA LEU A 22 1.68 10.56 3.52
C LEU A 22 0.94 11.08 2.29
N ASN A 23 1.67 11.30 1.20
CA ASN A 23 1.11 11.73 -0.09
C ASN A 23 0.30 10.61 -0.77
N ALA A 24 -0.30 10.91 -1.92
CA ALA A 24 -1.15 9.94 -2.63
C ALA A 24 -0.37 8.67 -3.04
N THR A 25 0.86 8.82 -3.53
CA THR A 25 1.72 7.70 -3.94
C THR A 25 2.16 6.85 -2.75
N GLY A 26 2.43 7.44 -1.60
CA GLY A 26 2.77 6.69 -0.38
C GLY A 26 1.58 5.91 0.15
N ARG A 27 0.36 6.47 0.06
CA ARG A 27 -0.85 5.73 0.42
C ARG A 27 -1.07 4.54 -0.51
N ASP A 28 -0.82 4.69 -1.81
CA ASP A 28 -0.92 3.57 -2.77
C ASP A 28 0.08 2.45 -2.45
N LEU A 29 1.34 2.80 -2.18
CA LEU A 29 2.33 1.83 -1.72
C LEU A 29 1.89 1.10 -0.45
N LEU A 30 1.38 1.84 0.53
CA LEU A 30 0.91 1.28 1.80
C LEU A 30 -0.27 0.33 1.61
N GLN A 31 -1.19 0.63 0.69
CA GLN A 31 -2.30 -0.25 0.32
C GLN A 31 -1.79 -1.58 -0.24
N ASN A 32 -0.76 -1.54 -1.08
CA ASN A 32 -0.17 -2.72 -1.69
C ASN A 32 0.64 -3.56 -0.68
N LEU A 33 1.24 -2.93 0.33
CA LEU A 33 1.94 -3.60 1.43
C LEU A 33 0.98 -4.25 2.45
N LEU A 34 -0.14 -3.59 2.76
CA LEU A 34 -1.09 -4.03 3.79
C LEU A 34 -2.21 -4.93 3.24
N LYS A 35 -2.00 -5.60 2.11
CA LYS A 35 -2.98 -6.58 1.62
C LYS A 35 -3.11 -7.77 2.57
N CYS A 36 -4.37 -8.11 2.87
CA CYS A 36 -4.72 -9.25 3.71
C CYS A 36 -4.36 -10.58 3.04
N ASN A 37 -4.57 -10.68 1.72
CA ASN A 37 -4.13 -11.83 0.94
C ASN A 37 -2.60 -11.72 0.72
N PRO A 38 -1.79 -12.62 1.29
CA PRO A 38 -0.33 -12.56 1.14
C PRO A 38 0.13 -12.74 -0.30
N VAL A 39 -0.64 -13.44 -1.14
CA VAL A 39 -0.30 -13.65 -2.56
C VAL A 39 -0.46 -12.37 -3.39
N GLN A 40 -1.35 -11.46 -2.98
CA GLN A 40 -1.58 -10.20 -3.68
C GLN A 40 -0.74 -9.04 -3.13
N ARG A 41 0.00 -9.28 -2.04
CA ARG A 41 0.87 -8.29 -1.40
C ARG A 41 2.08 -8.04 -2.30
N ILE A 42 2.43 -6.78 -2.48
CA ILE A 42 3.62 -6.39 -3.23
C ILE A 42 4.88 -6.99 -2.61
N SER A 43 5.82 -7.45 -3.45
CA SER A 43 7.13 -7.89 -2.98
C SER A 43 8.01 -6.70 -2.55
N ALA A 44 9.08 -6.98 -1.80
CA ALA A 44 10.02 -5.93 -1.40
C ALA A 44 10.72 -5.29 -2.61
N GLU A 45 11.04 -6.08 -3.63
CA GLU A 45 11.67 -5.61 -4.86
C GLU A 45 10.76 -4.65 -5.65
N GLU A 46 9.51 -5.05 -5.87
CA GLU A 46 8.51 -4.21 -6.54
C GLU A 46 8.19 -2.94 -5.73
N ALA A 47 8.17 -3.03 -4.40
CA ALA A 47 7.92 -1.89 -3.53
C ALA A 47 9.02 -0.81 -3.64
N LEU A 48 10.29 -1.22 -3.80
CA LEU A 48 11.40 -0.28 -4.00
C LEU A 48 11.33 0.43 -5.36
N GLN A 49 10.74 -0.21 -6.37
CA GLN A 49 10.52 0.38 -7.69
C GLN A 49 9.27 1.28 -7.75
N HIS A 50 8.50 1.38 -6.66
CA HIS A 50 7.26 2.14 -6.63
C HIS A 50 7.51 3.65 -6.83
N PRO A 51 6.63 4.40 -7.53
CA PRO A 51 6.72 5.86 -7.71
C PRO A 51 6.74 6.69 -6.42
N TYR A 52 6.58 6.06 -5.26
CA TYR A 52 6.77 6.72 -3.98
C TYR A 52 8.25 7.03 -3.70
N PHE A 53 9.15 6.21 -4.25
CA PHE A 53 10.60 6.36 -4.10
C PHE A 53 11.28 6.98 -5.33
N SER A 54 10.55 7.43 -6.34
CA SER A 54 11.15 8.02 -7.56
C SER A 54 11.95 9.29 -7.28
N ASP A 55 11.51 10.08 -6.29
CA ASP A 55 12.15 11.33 -5.88
C ASP A 55 13.09 11.13 -4.68
N PHE A 56 13.35 9.88 -4.31
CA PHE A 56 14.25 9.56 -3.20
C PHE A 56 15.70 9.59 -3.67
N CYS A 57 16.38 10.71 -3.40
CA CYS A 57 17.84 10.75 -3.40
C CYS A 57 18.35 10.24 -2.03
N PRO A 58 19.11 9.14 -1.97
CA PRO A 58 19.81 8.76 -0.74
C PRO A 58 20.78 9.88 -0.33
N PRO A 59 20.86 10.23 0.97
CA PRO A 59 21.84 11.20 1.48
C PRO A 59 23.28 10.67 1.40
#